data_AF-A0A7U6GEW1-F1
#
_entry.id   AF-A0A7U6GEW1-F1
#
_cell.length_a   1.000
_cell.length_b   1.000
_cell.length_c   1.000
_cell.angle_alpha   90.00
_cell.angle_beta   90.00
_cell.angle_gamma   90.00
#
_symmetry.space_group_name_H-M   'P 1'
#
loop_
_entity.id
_entity.type
_entity.pdbx_description
1 polymer ?
#
loop_
_entity_poly.entity_id
_entity_poly.type
_entity_poly.pdbx_seq_one_letter_code
_entity_poly.pdbx_strand_id
1 'polypeptide(L)'
;MKILGLLDLNKLKISEKEEVNFENYRIFSYRLSELGADGIYIKGINKDSDLIFINELKNEIDIPIFKENDFEDIIHIEEFLKGKKGTTLIIEEEEILEHFDGRKEFVPIYTALISYKAKKEGFITLIVEDIEAVKASLKFE
;
A
#
# COMPACT_ATOMS: atom_id res chain seq x y z
N MET A 1 -3.43 -14.96 -1.30
CA MET A 1 -3.76 -13.52 -1.28
C MET A 1 -2.47 -12.78 -1.58
N LYS A 2 -2.49 -11.85 -2.54
CA LYS A 2 -1.34 -11.02 -2.90
C LYS A 2 -1.26 -9.82 -1.95
N ILE A 3 -0.04 -9.42 -1.57
CA ILE A 3 0.22 -8.27 -0.71
C ILE A 3 1.08 -7.29 -1.52
N LEU A 4 0.49 -6.16 -1.88
CA LEU A 4 1.17 -5.07 -2.57
C LEU A 4 1.60 -4.01 -1.56
N GLY A 5 2.81 -3.49 -1.71
CA GLY A 5 3.28 -2.34 -0.94
C GLY A 5 2.67 -1.05 -1.48
N LEU A 6 2.11 -0.22 -0.59
CA LEU A 6 1.61 1.12 -0.93
C LEU A 6 2.77 2.12 -0.94
N LEU A 7 3.01 2.71 -2.11
CA LEU A 7 3.91 3.85 -2.27
C LEU A 7 3.08 5.10 -2.60
N ASP A 8 2.76 5.90 -1.58
CA ASP A 8 2.05 7.17 -1.76
C ASP A 8 3.05 8.31 -1.97
N LEU A 9 3.12 8.82 -3.21
CA LEU A 9 4.05 9.89 -3.59
C LEU A 9 3.74 11.21 -2.86
N ASN A 10 2.48 11.48 -2.51
CA ASN A 10 2.11 12.70 -1.81
C ASN A 10 2.64 12.69 -0.37
N LYS A 11 2.51 11.56 0.33
CA LYS A 11 3.00 11.39 1.71
C LYS A 11 4.52 11.38 1.77
N LEU A 12 5.18 10.85 0.75
CA LEU A 12 6.63 10.73 0.68
C LEU A 12 7.34 11.97 0.13
N LYS A 13 6.60 13.01 -0.29
CA LYS A 13 7.19 14.28 -0.74
C LYS A 13 7.77 15.02 0.46
N ILE A 14 9.10 15.13 0.53
CA ILE A 14 9.82 15.76 1.64
C ILE A 14 10.55 17.05 1.25
N SER A 15 10.62 17.36 -0.05
CA SER A 15 11.35 18.51 -0.57
C SER A 15 10.62 19.15 -1.76
N GLU A 16 10.96 20.41 -2.07
CA GLU A 16 10.59 21.01 -3.35
C GLU A 16 11.50 20.56 -4.51
N LYS A 17 12.66 19.95 -4.21
CA LYS A 17 13.54 19.39 -5.23
C LYS A 17 13.08 17.99 -5.63
N GLU A 18 12.77 17.80 -6.91
CA GLU A 18 12.26 16.52 -7.43
C GLU A 18 13.24 15.36 -7.19
N GLU A 19 14.53 15.57 -7.45
CA GLU A 19 15.58 14.55 -7.28
C GLU A 19 15.60 13.97 -5.86
N VAL A 20 15.39 14.81 -4.85
CA VAL A 20 15.35 14.39 -3.44
C VAL A 20 14.13 13.51 -3.17
N ASN A 21 12.98 13.87 -3.76
CA ASN A 21 11.75 13.08 -3.60
C ASN A 21 11.86 11.75 -4.35
N PHE A 22 12.40 11.73 -5.56
CA PHE A 22 12.59 10.49 -6.34
C PHE A 22 13.52 9.51 -5.63
N GLU A 23 14.60 10.00 -5.02
CA GLU A 23 15.45 9.15 -4.20
C GLU A 23 14.70 8.60 -2.97
N ASN A 24 13.89 9.44 -2.32
CA ASN A 24 13.05 8.99 -1.21
C ASN A 24 12.05 7.90 -1.66
N TYR A 25 11.36 8.10 -2.78
CA TYR A 25 10.42 7.12 -3.35
C TYR A 25 11.12 5.81 -3.68
N ARG A 26 12.33 5.87 -4.26
CA ARG A 26 13.16 4.70 -4.59
C ARG A 26 13.53 3.91 -3.34
N ILE A 27 14.03 4.58 -2.29
CA ILE A 27 14.37 3.94 -1.01
C ILE A 27 13.17 3.20 -0.42
N PHE A 28 12.01 3.86 -0.37
CA PHE A 28 10.79 3.22 0.13
C PHE A 28 10.33 2.06 -0.76
N SER A 29 10.48 2.16 -2.07
CA SER A 29 10.16 1.08 -3.01
C SER A 29 11.03 -0.16 -2.78
N TYR A 30 12.35 0.02 -2.60
CA TYR A 30 13.24 -1.08 -2.25
C TYR A 30 12.88 -1.70 -0.90
N ARG A 31 12.56 -0.88 0.11
CA ARG A 31 12.11 -1.38 1.41
C ARG A 31 10.85 -2.24 1.29
N LEU A 32 9.86 -1.82 0.51
CA LEU A 32 8.64 -2.62 0.29
C LEU A 32 8.98 -3.97 -0.37
N SER A 33 9.91 -3.98 -1.33
CA SER A 33 10.42 -5.19 -1.97
C SER A 33 11.15 -6.11 -0.98
N GLU A 34 12.05 -5.56 -0.15
CA GLU A 34 12.79 -6.32 0.87
C GLU A 34 11.89 -6.92 1.95
N LEU A 35 10.82 -6.22 2.32
CA LEU A 35 9.77 -6.74 3.20
C LEU A 35 8.91 -7.82 2.51
N GLY A 36 9.14 -8.04 1.22
CA GLY A 36 8.60 -9.10 0.37
C GLY A 36 7.20 -8.82 -0.13
N ALA A 37 6.90 -7.58 -0.53
CA ALA A 37 5.70 -7.30 -1.31
C ALA A 37 5.70 -8.14 -2.61
N ASP A 38 4.52 -8.59 -3.03
CA ASP A 38 4.31 -9.26 -4.32
C ASP A 38 4.32 -8.26 -5.50
N GLY A 39 4.32 -6.96 -5.20
CA GLY A 39 4.34 -5.84 -6.13
C GLY A 39 4.17 -4.50 -5.39
N ILE A 40 4.33 -3.40 -6.10
CA ILE A 40 4.18 -2.04 -5.54
C ILE A 40 2.99 -1.36 -6.22
N TYR A 41 2.07 -0.82 -5.43
CA TYR A 41 1.01 0.04 -5.91
C TYR A 41 1.40 1.50 -5.65
N ILE A 42 1.38 2.32 -6.70
CA ILE A 42 1.77 3.74 -6.62
C ILE A 42 0.53 4.63 -6.65
N LYS A 43 0.38 5.45 -5.60
CA LYS A 43 -0.68 6.44 -5.41
C LYS A 43 -0.10 7.86 -5.50
N GLY A 44 -0.92 8.83 -5.90
CA GLY A 44 -0.54 10.25 -5.88
C GLY A 44 0.31 10.70 -7.07
N ILE A 45 0.11 10.09 -8.24
CA ILE A 45 0.77 10.48 -9.49
C ILE A 45 0.11 11.76 -10.02
N ASN A 46 0.82 12.89 -10.01
CA ASN A 46 0.23 14.19 -10.34
C ASN A 46 0.88 14.89 -11.55
N LYS A 47 2.03 14.43 -12.01
CA LYS A 47 2.82 15.09 -13.07
C LYS A 47 3.58 14.08 -13.92
N ASP A 48 4.01 14.52 -15.12
CA ASP A 48 4.75 13.68 -16.06
C ASP A 48 6.08 13.17 -15.49
N SER A 49 6.75 13.95 -14.64
CA SER A 49 8.00 13.54 -14.02
C SER A 49 7.81 12.35 -13.05
N ASP A 50 6.65 12.21 -12.42
CA ASP A 50 6.32 11.01 -11.62
C ASP A 50 6.20 9.78 -12.53
N LEU A 51 5.60 9.93 -13.73
CA LEU A 51 5.50 8.83 -14.70
C LEU A 51 6.87 8.40 -15.23
N ILE A 52 7.78 9.34 -15.45
CA ILE A 52 9.17 9.06 -15.84
C ILE A 52 9.86 8.26 -14.74
N PHE A 53 9.80 8.75 -13.49
CA PHE A 53 10.35 8.04 -12.33
C PHE A 53 9.80 6.61 -12.22
N ILE A 54 8.48 6.41 -12.39
CA ILE A 54 7.88 5.08 -12.31
C ILE A 54 8.42 4.15 -13.41
N ASN A 55 8.66 4.67 -14.62
CA ASN A 55 9.23 3.87 -15.70
C ASN A 55 10.71 3.53 -15.43
N GLU A 56 11.47 4.43 -14.81
CA GLU A 56 12.83 4.14 -14.35
C GLU A 56 12.82 3.06 -13.27
N LEU A 57 11.98 3.21 -12.25
CA LEU A 57 11.84 2.27 -11.14
C LEU A 57 11.47 0.85 -11.61
N LYS A 58 10.65 0.72 -12.66
CA LYS A 58 10.32 -0.57 -13.28
C LYS A 58 11.54 -1.33 -13.83
N ASN A 59 12.61 -0.64 -14.19
CA ASN A 59 13.85 -1.25 -14.65
C ASN A 59 14.81 -1.59 -13.50
N GLU A 60 14.57 -1.05 -12.30
CA GLU A 60 15.42 -1.21 -11.12
C GLU A 60 14.90 -2.25 -10.13
N ILE A 61 13.60 -2.55 -10.14
CA ILE A 61 12.93 -3.44 -9.19
C ILE A 61 12.34 -4.66 -9.91
N ASP A 62 12.56 -5.85 -9.33
CA ASP A 62 12.12 -7.13 -9.90
C ASP A 62 10.64 -7.45 -9.68
N ILE A 63 9.96 -6.73 -8.77
CA ILE A 63 8.53 -6.91 -8.49
C ILE A 63 7.67 -5.96 -9.33
N PRO A 64 6.48 -6.39 -9.77
CA PRO A 64 5.62 -5.59 -10.64
C PRO A 64 5.15 -4.30 -9.97
N ILE A 65 5.04 -3.23 -10.77
CA ILE A 65 4.57 -1.92 -10.35
C ILE A 65 3.21 -1.64 -10.98
N PHE A 66 2.24 -1.30 -10.13
CA PHE A 66 0.84 -1.03 -10.46
C PHE A 66 0.43 0.41 -10.11
N LYS A 67 -0.65 0.87 -10.74
CA LYS A 67 -1.30 2.17 -10.58
C LYS A 67 -2.80 1.98 -10.41
N GLU A 68 -3.52 3.05 -10.11
CA GLU A 68 -4.96 3.04 -9.88
C GLU A 68 -5.76 2.35 -11.00
N ASN A 69 -5.45 2.65 -12.27
CA ASN A 69 -6.14 2.09 -13.43
C ASN A 69 -5.85 0.59 -13.69
N ASP A 70 -4.93 -0.02 -12.94
CA ASP A 70 -4.64 -1.46 -13.06
C ASP A 70 -5.62 -2.34 -12.26
N PHE A 71 -6.56 -1.73 -11.52
CA PHE A 71 -7.57 -2.42 -10.70
C PHE A 71 -8.99 -1.98 -11.09
N GLU A 72 -9.92 -2.94 -11.14
CA GLU A 72 -11.32 -2.68 -11.49
C GLU A 72 -12.09 -1.97 -10.35
N ASP A 73 -11.80 -2.33 -9.10
CA ASP A 73 -12.38 -1.71 -7.90
C ASP A 73 -11.37 -1.81 -6.76
N ILE A 74 -11.15 -0.69 -6.07
CA ILE A 74 -10.33 -0.60 -4.87
C ILE A 74 -11.26 -0.20 -3.73
N ILE A 75 -11.42 -1.11 -2.77
CA ILE A 75 -12.23 -0.88 -1.58
C ILE A 75 -11.36 -0.20 -0.52
N HIS A 76 -11.87 0.87 0.09
CA HIS A 76 -11.23 1.55 1.21
C HIS A 76 -11.71 1.01 2.56
N ILE A 77 -11.02 1.35 3.66
CA ILE A 77 -11.30 0.81 4.99
C ILE A 77 -12.73 1.13 5.41
N GLU A 78 -13.20 2.37 5.21
CA GLU A 78 -14.55 2.78 5.59
C GLU A 78 -15.62 1.89 4.93
N GLU A 79 -15.49 1.65 3.62
CA GLU A 79 -16.43 0.84 2.86
C GLU A 79 -16.36 -0.64 3.27
N PHE A 80 -15.15 -1.16 3.50
CA PHE A 80 -14.93 -2.51 3.97
C PHE A 80 -15.54 -2.74 5.37
N LEU A 81 -15.39 -1.78 6.29
CA LEU A 81 -15.99 -1.83 7.62
C LEU A 81 -17.53 -1.78 7.55
N LYS A 82 -18.10 -1.10 6.57
CA LYS A 82 -19.55 -1.12 6.25
C LYS A 82 -20.01 -2.40 5.55
N GLY A 83 -19.09 -3.33 5.25
CA GLY A 83 -19.38 -4.65 4.68
C GLY A 83 -19.36 -4.72 3.15
N LYS A 84 -18.85 -3.69 2.46
CA LYS A 84 -18.66 -3.73 1.00
C LYS A 84 -17.69 -4.87 0.66
N LYS A 85 -18.06 -5.68 -0.33
CA LYS A 85 -17.25 -6.76 -0.88
C LYS A 85 -16.49 -6.27 -2.10
N GLY A 86 -15.33 -6.87 -2.35
CA GLY A 86 -14.51 -6.58 -3.50
C GLY A 86 -13.38 -7.58 -3.65
N THR A 87 -12.48 -7.32 -4.60
CA THR A 87 -11.31 -8.16 -4.86
C THR A 87 -10.03 -7.56 -4.27
N THR A 88 -9.97 -6.22 -4.18
CA THR A 88 -8.81 -5.46 -3.72
C THR A 88 -9.21 -4.54 -2.57
N LEU A 89 -8.46 -4.57 -1.47
CA LEU A 89 -8.62 -3.68 -0.34
C LEU A 89 -7.33 -2.87 -0.15
N ILE A 90 -7.45 -1.56 -0.05
CA ILE A 90 -6.36 -0.67 0.37
C ILE A 90 -6.47 -0.37 1.86
N ILE A 91 -5.34 -0.45 2.57
CA ILE A 91 -5.24 -0.22 4.00
C ILE A 91 -4.18 0.86 4.23
N GLU A 92 -4.63 2.09 4.42
CA GLU A 92 -3.78 3.26 4.68
C GLU A 92 -3.72 3.55 6.18
N GLU A 93 -2.55 3.93 6.70
CA GLU A 93 -2.40 4.30 8.13
C GLU A 93 -3.37 5.41 8.51
N GLU A 94 -3.53 6.43 7.66
CA GLU A 94 -4.40 7.58 7.92
C GLU A 94 -5.86 7.16 8.10
N GLU A 95 -6.38 6.29 7.23
CA GLU A 95 -7.75 5.77 7.36
C GLU A 95 -7.93 4.94 8.65
N ILE A 96 -6.91 4.17 9.05
CA ILE A 96 -6.94 3.45 10.34
C ILE A 96 -7.01 4.46 11.50
N LEU A 97 -6.16 5.48 11.49
CA LEU A 97 -6.10 6.47 12.55
C LEU A 97 -7.42 7.24 12.67
N GLU A 98 -8.07 7.56 11.55
CA GLU A 98 -9.38 8.21 11.52
C GLU A 98 -10.49 7.32 12.11
N HIS A 99 -10.43 6.01 11.89
CA HIS A 99 -11.48 5.08 12.34
C HIS A 99 -11.29 4.55 13.78
N PHE A 100 -10.06 4.54 14.31
CA PHE A 100 -9.72 3.87 15.57
C PHE A 100 -9.06 4.80 16.60
N ASP A 101 -9.59 6.02 16.75
CA ASP A 101 -9.20 7.01 17.77
C ASP A 101 -7.73 7.48 17.71
N GLY A 102 -7.08 7.42 16.54
CA GLY A 102 -5.81 8.09 16.27
C GLY A 102 -4.57 7.56 16.99
N ARG A 103 -4.62 6.38 17.61
CA ARG A 103 -3.48 5.82 18.36
C ARG A 103 -2.54 5.04 17.44
N LYS A 104 -1.42 5.68 17.08
CA LYS A 104 -0.41 5.14 16.14
C LYS A 104 0.16 3.79 16.58
N GLU A 105 0.32 3.55 17.88
CA GLU A 105 0.87 2.29 18.39
C GLU A 105 -0.01 1.06 18.09
N PHE A 106 -1.30 1.26 17.78
CA PHE A 106 -2.22 0.19 17.43
C PHE A 106 -2.40 -0.01 15.92
N VAL A 107 -1.83 0.85 15.07
CA VAL A 107 -1.95 0.75 13.61
C VAL A 107 -1.53 -0.65 13.11
N PRO A 108 -0.38 -1.23 13.52
CA PRO A 108 -0.02 -2.59 13.09
C PRO A 108 -1.06 -3.65 13.50
N ILE A 109 -1.67 -3.51 14.67
CA ILE A 109 -2.69 -4.44 15.18
C ILE A 109 -3.96 -4.33 14.34
N TYR A 110 -4.41 -3.12 14.04
CA TYR A 110 -5.58 -2.92 13.18
C TYR A 110 -5.33 -3.38 11.75
N THR A 111 -4.17 -3.07 11.16
CA THR A 111 -3.74 -3.59 9.86
C THR A 111 -3.79 -5.12 9.84
N ALA A 112 -3.27 -5.77 10.89
CA ALA A 112 -3.31 -7.23 11.01
C ALA A 112 -4.74 -7.80 11.04
N LEU A 113 -5.62 -7.22 11.87
CA LEU A 113 -7.02 -7.64 12.03
C LEU A 113 -7.85 -7.43 10.76
N ILE A 114 -7.72 -6.27 10.14
CA ILE A 114 -8.39 -5.93 8.87
C ILE A 114 -7.95 -6.91 7.78
N SER A 115 -6.64 -7.17 7.67
CA SER A 115 -6.08 -8.10 6.70
C SER A 115 -6.57 -9.53 6.87
N TYR A 116 -6.64 -10.00 8.12
CA TYR A 116 -7.19 -11.33 8.42
C TYR A 116 -8.67 -11.43 8.04
N LYS A 117 -9.47 -10.41 8.39
CA LYS A 117 -10.88 -10.34 8.01
C LYS A 117 -11.06 -10.32 6.49
N ALA A 118 -10.29 -9.48 5.78
CA ALA A 118 -10.33 -9.37 4.33
C ALA A 118 -10.06 -10.72 3.65
N LYS A 119 -9.04 -11.47 4.11
CA LYS A 119 -8.77 -12.83 3.64
C LYS A 119 -9.97 -13.77 3.84
N LYS A 120 -10.61 -13.75 5.03
CA LYS A 120 -11.81 -14.56 5.31
C LYS A 120 -13.01 -14.16 4.45
N GLU A 121 -13.07 -12.89 4.05
CA GLU A 121 -14.14 -12.37 3.20
C GLU A 121 -13.87 -12.55 1.70
N GLY A 122 -12.75 -13.17 1.31
CA GLY A 122 -12.45 -13.55 -0.06
C GLY A 122 -11.70 -12.48 -0.88
N PHE A 123 -11.18 -11.44 -0.24
CA PHE A 123 -10.30 -10.48 -0.91
C PHE A 123 -9.03 -11.21 -1.38
N ILE A 124 -8.62 -10.91 -2.63
CA ILE A 124 -7.50 -11.58 -3.28
C ILE A 124 -6.22 -10.75 -3.24
N THR A 125 -6.35 -9.42 -3.10
CA THR A 125 -5.24 -8.46 -3.06
C THR A 125 -5.42 -7.50 -1.88
N LEU A 126 -4.34 -7.26 -1.13
CA LEU A 126 -4.23 -6.16 -0.18
C LEU A 126 -3.17 -5.17 -0.66
N ILE A 127 -3.44 -3.87 -0.53
CA ILE A 127 -2.48 -2.79 -0.77
C ILE A 127 -2.21 -2.12 0.57
N VAL A 128 -0.96 -2.14 1.08
CA VAL A 128 -0.66 -1.76 2.46
C VAL A 128 0.67 -1.02 2.62
N GLU A 129 0.76 -0.14 3.61
CA GLU A 129 2.03 0.49 4.03
C GLU A 129 2.85 -0.45 4.93
N ASP A 130 2.19 -1.21 5.82
CA ASP A 130 2.82 -2.13 6.77
C ASP A 130 2.70 -3.60 6.32
N ILE A 131 3.64 -4.03 5.47
CA ILE A 131 3.70 -5.40 4.94
C ILE A 131 3.93 -6.43 6.06
N GLU A 132 4.71 -6.09 7.08
CA GLU A 132 5.08 -7.03 8.15
C GLU A 132 3.87 -7.40 8.99
N ALA A 133 3.05 -6.41 9.37
CA ALA A 133 1.82 -6.63 10.12
C ALA A 133 0.84 -7.54 9.35
N VAL A 134 0.68 -7.30 8.04
CA VAL A 134 -0.15 -8.17 7.19
C VAL A 134 0.41 -9.57 7.15
N LYS A 135 1.70 -9.74 6.84
CA LYS A 135 2.30 -11.08 6.76
C LYS A 135 2.21 -11.83 8.08
N ALA A 136 2.40 -11.15 9.21
CA ALA A 136 2.25 -11.76 10.53
C ALA A 136 0.83 -12.29 10.75
N SER A 137 -0.20 -11.53 10.38
CA SER A 137 -1.60 -11.94 10.60
C SER A 137 -2.03 -13.11 9.72
N LEU A 138 -1.42 -13.27 8.55
CA LEU A 138 -1.77 -14.32 7.60
C LEU A 138 -1.02 -15.65 7.80
N LYS A 139 -0.02 -15.67 8.70
CA LYS A 139 0.72 -16.89 9.10
C LYS A 139 -0.05 -17.80 10.06
N PHE A 140 -1.09 -17.29 10.72
CA PHE A 140 -1.94 -18.07 11.61
C PHE A 140 -2.93 -18.90 10.78
N GLU A 141 -2.44 -20.02 10.23
CA GLU A 141 -3.23 -21.10 9.62
C GLU A 141 -2.97 -22.43 10.32
#